data_AF-A0A8B6D2B3-F1
#
_entry.id   AF-A0A8B6D2B3-F1
#
_cell.length_a   1.000
_cell.length_b   1.000
_cell.length_c   1.000
_cell.angle_alpha   90.00
_cell.angle_beta   90.00
_cell.angle_gamma   90.00
#
_symmetry.space_group_name_H-M   'P 1'
#
loop_
_entity.id
_entity.type
_entity.pdbx_description
1 polymer ?
#
loop_
_entity_poly.entity_id
_entity_poly.type
_entity_poly.pdbx_seq_one_letter_code
_entity_poly.pdbx_strand_id
1 'polypeptide(L)'
;MSDEDRDVDIESDEDDDELSSNANTQFMTQAEKRAHHNALERKRRDHIKDSFSSLRDSIPSLQGEKVSSVKEKYVQDTTALHERSSKVSRAQILKKAADYIQFIRRKNQGHQSDIDDLKKQNSTLEQQIRALEKARNTGQFLLYYYVFCLFQSGP
;
A
#
# COMPACT_ATOMS: atom_id res chain seq x y z
N MET A 1 22.88 -57.72 1.58
CA MET A 1 21.88 -57.02 2.41
C MET A 1 22.40 -57.02 3.82
N SER A 2 22.90 -55.88 4.28
CA SER A 2 23.07 -55.51 5.69
C SER A 2 23.11 -53.99 5.70
N ASP A 3 21.94 -53.38 5.53
CA ASP A 3 21.78 -51.94 5.68
C ASP A 3 21.89 -51.63 7.18
N GLU A 4 22.99 -51.01 7.57
CA GLU A 4 23.21 -50.51 8.91
C GLU A 4 22.34 -49.27 9.11
N ASP A 5 21.30 -49.41 9.92
CA ASP A 5 20.51 -48.32 10.48
C ASP A 5 21.45 -47.38 11.26
N ARG A 6 21.99 -46.37 10.58
CA ARG A 6 22.59 -45.21 11.26
C ARG A 6 21.43 -44.31 11.66
N ASP A 7 20.95 -44.49 12.87
CA ASP A 7 20.16 -43.49 13.55
C ASP A 7 21.01 -42.21 13.60
N VAL A 8 20.66 -41.25 12.75
CA VAL A 8 21.22 -39.90 12.84
C VAL A 8 20.51 -39.26 14.02
N ASP A 9 21.16 -39.30 15.19
CA ASP A 9 20.84 -38.42 16.30
C ASP A 9 21.05 -36.98 15.81
N ILE A 10 20.00 -36.41 15.23
CA ILE A 10 19.81 -34.96 15.17
C ILE A 10 19.62 -34.56 16.63
N GLU A 11 20.73 -34.22 17.28
CA GLU A 11 20.68 -33.29 18.39
C GLU A 11 19.95 -32.07 17.86
N SER A 12 18.69 -31.92 18.26
CA SER A 12 17.95 -30.70 18.02
C SER A 12 18.67 -29.67 18.85
N ASP A 13 19.52 -28.87 18.21
CA ASP A 13 20.14 -27.69 18.81
C ASP A 13 19.05 -27.00 19.64
N GLU A 14 19.21 -27.08 20.95
CA GLU A 14 18.41 -26.33 21.89
C GLU A 14 18.87 -24.88 21.71
N ASP A 15 18.35 -24.23 20.67
CA ASP A 15 18.26 -22.79 20.64
C ASP A 15 17.35 -22.41 21.81
N ASP A 16 18.01 -22.18 22.95
CA ASP A 16 17.50 -21.57 24.15
C ASP A 16 17.12 -20.13 23.78
N ASP A 17 16.01 -19.99 23.05
CA ASP A 17 15.28 -18.73 22.91
C ASP A 17 14.67 -18.43 24.28
N GLU A 18 15.54 -18.00 25.19
CA GLU A 18 15.16 -17.07 26.24
C GLU A 18 14.37 -15.96 25.54
N LEU A 19 13.06 -15.93 25.79
CA LEU A 19 12.37 -14.79 26.37
C LEU A 19 10.86 -15.08 26.53
N SER A 20 10.43 -14.99 27.78
CA SER A 20 9.05 -14.89 28.28
C SER A 20 8.33 -16.18 28.74
N SER A 21 8.80 -16.66 29.90
CA SER A 21 7.98 -16.80 31.11
C SER A 21 6.64 -17.52 31.00
N ASN A 22 6.66 -18.85 31.11
CA ASN A 22 5.68 -19.53 31.95
C ASN A 22 6.26 -20.86 32.46
N ALA A 23 6.39 -20.99 33.78
CA ALA A 23 6.84 -22.21 34.48
C ALA A 23 5.97 -23.47 34.23
N ASN A 24 4.98 -23.36 33.34
CA ASN A 24 4.01 -24.39 33.02
C ASN A 24 4.41 -25.26 31.80
N THR A 25 5.39 -24.82 30.99
CA THR A 25 5.80 -25.54 29.77
C THR A 25 6.84 -26.64 30.05
N GLN A 26 7.55 -26.55 31.18
CA GLN A 26 8.60 -27.51 31.57
C GLN A 26 8.07 -28.91 31.92
N PHE A 27 6.78 -29.03 32.26
CA PHE A 27 6.14 -30.29 32.65
C PHE A 27 5.24 -30.92 31.58
N MET A 28 5.24 -30.38 30.35
CA MET A 28 4.42 -30.93 29.27
C MET A 28 5.07 -32.16 28.61
N THR A 29 4.26 -33.19 28.39
CA THR A 29 4.63 -34.38 27.62
C THR A 29 5.01 -34.01 26.19
N GLN A 30 5.79 -34.86 25.53
CA GLN A 30 6.18 -34.65 24.12
C GLN A 30 4.96 -34.51 23.19
N ALA A 31 3.85 -35.17 23.51
CA ALA A 31 2.59 -35.04 22.79
C ALA A 31 1.95 -33.65 22.99
N GLU A 32 1.95 -33.13 24.22
CA GLU A 32 1.43 -31.80 24.54
C GLU A 32 2.27 -30.70 23.92
N LYS A 33 3.60 -30.82 23.92
CA LYS A 33 4.51 -29.89 23.22
C LYS A 33 4.19 -29.83 21.72
N ARG A 34 3.99 -30.97 21.07
CA ARG A 34 3.57 -31.05 19.65
C ARG A 34 2.19 -30.43 19.42
N ALA A 35 1.22 -30.70 20.30
CA ALA A 35 -0.12 -30.13 20.21
C ALA A 35 -0.11 -28.60 20.38
N HIS A 36 0.65 -28.09 21.34
CA HIS A 36 0.82 -26.66 21.59
C HIS A 36 1.48 -25.95 20.40
N HIS A 37 2.57 -26.51 19.86
CA HIS A 37 3.21 -25.98 18.65
C HIS A 37 2.23 -25.92 17.47
N ASN A 38 1.46 -27.00 17.24
CA ASN A 38 0.42 -27.02 16.20
C ASN A 38 -0.68 -25.98 16.42
N ALA A 39 -1.04 -25.70 17.67
CA ALA A 39 -2.02 -24.67 18.02
C ALA A 39 -1.48 -23.26 17.74
N LEU A 40 -0.23 -22.97 18.13
CA LEU A 40 0.41 -21.70 17.85
C LEU A 40 0.55 -21.45 16.34
N GLU A 41 0.95 -22.46 15.58
CA GLU A 41 1.09 -22.33 14.13
C GLU A 41 -0.26 -22.12 13.43
N ARG A 42 -1.35 -22.72 13.92
CA ARG A 42 -2.72 -22.40 13.44
C ARG A 42 -3.04 -20.92 13.65
N LYS A 43 -2.83 -20.42 14.87
CA LYS A 43 -3.05 -19.01 15.20
C LYS A 43 -2.22 -18.09 14.29
N ARG A 44 -0.95 -18.41 14.04
CA ARG A 44 -0.09 -17.66 13.12
C ARG A 44 -0.64 -17.65 11.69
N ARG A 45 -1.11 -18.79 11.18
CA ARG A 45 -1.71 -18.89 9.84
C ARG A 45 -3.00 -18.09 9.71
N ASP A 46 -3.82 -18.05 10.75
CA ASP A 46 -5.05 -17.26 10.77
C ASP A 46 -4.74 -15.77 10.71
N HIS A 47 -3.77 -15.29 11.49
CA HIS A 47 -3.31 -13.89 11.42
C HIS A 47 -2.79 -13.51 10.02
N ILE A 48 -2.08 -14.42 9.36
CA ILE A 48 -1.61 -14.22 7.97
C ILE A 48 -2.79 -14.18 7.01
N LYS A 49 -3.78 -15.07 7.16
CA LYS A 49 -4.99 -15.09 6.34
C LYS A 49 -5.74 -13.76 6.43
N ASP A 50 -5.83 -13.19 7.63
CA ASP A 50 -6.45 -11.88 7.85
C ASP A 50 -5.65 -10.77 7.17
N SER A 51 -4.32 -10.80 7.31
CA SER A 51 -3.42 -9.84 6.63
C SER A 51 -3.56 -9.87 5.12
N PHE A 52 -3.68 -11.07 4.52
CA PHE A 52 -3.94 -11.22 3.08
C PHE A 52 -5.32 -10.69 2.67
N SER A 53 -6.32 -10.81 3.54
CA SER A 53 -7.65 -10.25 3.30
C SER A 53 -7.61 -8.73 3.30
N SER A 54 -6.99 -8.11 4.30
CA SER A 54 -6.78 -6.66 4.37
C SER A 54 -5.96 -6.11 3.19
N LEU A 55 -4.92 -6.84 2.77
CA LEU A 55 -4.09 -6.46 1.63
C LEU A 55 -4.90 -6.50 0.32
N ARG A 56 -5.67 -7.56 0.10
CA ARG A 56 -6.57 -7.68 -1.06
C ARG A 56 -7.56 -6.52 -1.11
N ASP A 57 -8.17 -6.20 0.02
CA ASP A 57 -9.15 -5.13 0.13
C ASP A 57 -8.52 -3.74 -0.04
N SER A 58 -7.20 -3.59 0.03
CA SER A 58 -6.51 -2.32 -0.24
C SER A 58 -6.14 -2.14 -1.73
N ILE A 59 -6.31 -3.17 -2.56
CA ILE A 59 -5.90 -3.17 -3.97
C ILE A 59 -7.14 -2.99 -4.86
N PRO A 60 -7.31 -1.82 -5.52
CA PRO A 60 -8.52 -1.52 -6.28
C PRO A 60 -8.85 -2.53 -7.39
N SER A 61 -7.82 -3.08 -8.05
CA SER A 61 -8.02 -4.08 -9.11
C SER A 61 -8.52 -5.44 -8.63
N LEU A 62 -8.49 -5.71 -7.32
CA LEU A 62 -8.97 -6.94 -6.70
C LEU A 62 -10.30 -6.75 -5.95
N GLN A 63 -10.68 -5.50 -5.70
CA GLN A 63 -11.99 -5.10 -5.20
C GLN A 63 -13.03 -5.22 -6.33
N GLY A 64 -13.56 -6.41 -6.58
CA GLY A 64 -14.73 -6.55 -7.46
C GLY A 64 -14.66 -7.57 -8.60
N GLU A 65 -13.70 -8.51 -8.61
CA GLU A 65 -13.73 -9.64 -9.55
C GLU A 65 -14.85 -10.64 -9.17
N LYS A 66 -16.09 -10.19 -9.39
CA LYS A 66 -17.28 -11.02 -9.55
C LYS A 66 -17.48 -11.18 -11.06
N VAL A 67 -17.78 -12.40 -11.48
CA VAL A 67 -18.40 -12.79 -12.77
C VAL A 67 -17.46 -13.06 -13.96
N SER A 68 -16.84 -14.25 -13.99
CA SER A 68 -16.74 -15.07 -15.22
C SER A 68 -16.07 -16.43 -14.96
N SER A 69 -16.80 -17.34 -14.31
CA SER A 69 -16.62 -18.79 -14.54
C SER A 69 -17.92 -19.48 -14.14
N VAL A 70 -18.92 -19.34 -15.02
CA VAL A 70 -20.08 -20.24 -15.01
C VAL A 70 -19.55 -21.65 -15.29
N LYS A 71 -19.39 -22.45 -14.25
CA LYS A 71 -19.52 -23.91 -14.31
C LYS A 71 -20.54 -24.31 -13.26
N GLU A 72 -21.78 -23.98 -13.59
CA GLU A 72 -22.96 -24.45 -12.90
C GLU A 72 -23.30 -25.85 -13.45
N LYS A 73 -22.99 -26.89 -12.68
CA LYS A 73 -23.81 -28.12 -12.63
C LYS A 73 -23.33 -29.10 -11.54
N TYR A 74 -24.23 -29.39 -10.59
CA TYR A 74 -24.22 -30.46 -9.58
C TYR A 74 -23.13 -30.30 -8.48
N VAL A 75 -23.36 -30.42 -7.16
CA VAL A 75 -24.31 -31.21 -6.35
C VAL A 75 -24.61 -30.47 -5.02
N GLN A 76 -25.75 -30.87 -4.46
CA GLN A 76 -26.43 -30.54 -3.20
C GLN A 76 -25.62 -30.76 -1.90
N ASP A 77 -26.00 -30.01 -0.86
CA ASP A 77 -25.93 -30.29 0.59
C ASP A 77 -24.95 -29.47 1.49
N THR A 78 -25.59 -28.53 2.20
CA THR A 78 -25.43 -27.95 3.56
C THR A 78 -24.08 -27.60 4.23
N THR A 79 -24.13 -26.43 4.90
CA THR A 79 -23.32 -25.94 6.05
C THR A 79 -21.87 -25.46 5.81
N ALA A 80 -21.70 -24.17 5.51
CA ALA A 80 -20.65 -23.28 6.09
C ALA A 80 -20.72 -21.87 5.46
N LEU A 81 -21.48 -20.98 6.10
CA LEU A 81 -21.62 -19.57 5.73
C LEU A 81 -20.42 -18.72 6.20
N HIS A 82 -19.22 -18.84 5.60
CA HIS A 82 -18.24 -17.72 5.57
C HIS A 82 -16.99 -17.83 4.67
N GLU A 83 -16.93 -18.66 3.62
CA GLU A 83 -15.65 -18.87 2.91
C GLU A 83 -15.66 -18.59 1.40
N ARG A 84 -16.24 -17.44 1.01
CA ARG A 84 -16.16 -16.90 -0.37
C ARG A 84 -15.13 -15.78 -0.56
N SER A 85 -14.14 -15.62 0.33
CA SER A 85 -13.00 -14.70 0.12
C SER A 85 -11.93 -15.24 -0.84
N SER A 86 -12.10 -16.46 -1.35
CA SER A 86 -11.02 -17.20 -2.04
C SER A 86 -11.03 -17.06 -3.57
N LYS A 87 -11.52 -15.97 -4.14
CA LYS A 87 -11.52 -15.80 -5.61
C LYS A 87 -10.16 -15.38 -6.20
N VAL A 88 -9.22 -14.94 -5.36
CA VAL A 88 -7.90 -14.48 -5.80
C VAL A 88 -6.82 -15.23 -5.02
N SER A 89 -5.87 -15.86 -5.72
CA SER A 89 -4.78 -16.59 -5.07
C SER A 89 -3.82 -15.66 -4.31
N ARG A 90 -3.18 -16.17 -3.25
CA ARG A 90 -2.16 -15.39 -2.49
C ARG A 90 -1.06 -14.82 -3.40
N ALA A 91 -0.61 -15.60 -4.38
CA ALA A 91 0.38 -15.15 -5.35
C ALA A 91 -0.13 -13.97 -6.21
N GLN A 92 -1.40 -14.01 -6.65
CA GLN A 92 -2.01 -12.90 -7.37
C GLN A 92 -2.17 -11.64 -6.50
N ILE A 93 -2.53 -11.80 -5.22
CA ILE A 93 -2.61 -10.68 -4.27
C ILE A 93 -1.23 -9.99 -4.17
N LEU A 94 -0.16 -10.76 -3.99
CA LEU A 94 1.20 -10.22 -3.92
C LEU A 94 1.62 -9.55 -5.22
N LYS A 95 1.35 -10.17 -6.37
CA LYS A 95 1.66 -9.61 -7.68
C LYS A 95 0.96 -8.26 -7.90
N LYS A 96 -0.36 -8.23 -7.67
CA LYS A 96 -1.16 -7.02 -7.85
C LYS A 96 -0.83 -5.93 -6.81
N ALA A 97 -0.44 -6.31 -5.59
CA ALA A 97 0.09 -5.37 -4.60
C ALA A 97 1.35 -4.68 -5.11
N ALA A 98 2.32 -5.45 -5.60
CA ALA A 98 3.57 -4.93 -6.13
C ALA A 98 3.32 -3.99 -7.32
N ASP A 99 2.48 -4.40 -8.27
CA ASP A 99 2.09 -3.58 -9.42
C ASP A 99 1.42 -2.27 -8.97
N TYR A 100 0.51 -2.35 -7.99
CA TYR A 100 -0.22 -1.19 -7.50
C TYR A 100 0.69 -0.19 -6.76
N ILE A 101 1.64 -0.66 -5.95
CA ILE A 101 2.64 0.20 -5.31
C ILE A 101 3.46 0.95 -6.36
N GLN A 102 3.92 0.26 -7.40
CA GLN A 102 4.68 0.90 -8.48
C GLN A 102 3.83 1.92 -9.26
N PHE A 103 2.57 1.59 -9.51
CA PHE A 103 1.63 2.49 -10.17
C PHE A 103 1.41 3.78 -9.35
N ILE A 104 1.12 3.66 -8.06
CA ILE A 104 0.91 4.83 -7.19
C ILE A 104 2.18 5.66 -7.06
N ARG A 105 3.36 5.05 -6.99
CA ARG A 105 4.64 5.79 -7.00
C ARG A 105 4.80 6.65 -8.24
N ARG A 106 4.57 6.09 -9.44
CA ARG A 106 4.62 6.83 -10.71
C ARG A 106 3.57 7.93 -10.78
N LYS A 107 2.34 7.64 -10.33
CA LYS A 107 1.25 8.62 -10.31
C LYS A 107 1.55 9.80 -9.37
N ASN A 108 2.07 9.53 -8.18
CA ASN A 108 2.46 10.57 -7.23
C ASN A 108 3.60 11.45 -7.78
N GLN A 109 4.54 10.88 -8.52
CA GLN A 109 5.58 11.67 -9.20
C GLN A 109 4.99 12.62 -10.25
N GLY A 110 4.02 12.15 -11.04
CA GLY A 110 3.30 13.01 -11.99
C GLY A 110 2.59 14.16 -11.28
N HIS A 111 1.81 13.85 -10.24
CA HIS A 111 1.15 14.87 -9.43
C HIS A 111 2.13 15.86 -8.77
N GLN A 112 3.30 15.39 -8.36
CA GLN A 112 4.33 16.27 -7.81
C GLN A 112 4.86 17.26 -8.87
N SER A 113 5.09 16.79 -10.10
CA SER A 113 5.46 17.67 -11.22
C SER A 113 4.37 18.70 -11.50
N ASP A 114 3.10 18.29 -11.55
CA ASP A 114 1.96 19.20 -11.77
C ASP A 114 1.90 20.27 -10.66
N ILE A 115 2.10 19.87 -9.41
CA ILE A 115 2.15 20.80 -8.27
C ILE A 115 3.29 21.81 -8.43
N ASP A 116 4.47 21.37 -8.86
CA ASP A 116 5.63 22.24 -9.00
C ASP A 116 5.47 23.23 -10.17
N ASP A 117 4.89 22.78 -11.27
CA ASP A 117 4.55 23.63 -12.42
C ASP A 117 3.51 24.70 -12.03
N LEU A 118 2.44 24.30 -11.33
CA LEU A 118 1.42 25.22 -10.84
C LEU A 118 1.99 26.23 -9.86
N LYS A 119 2.91 25.83 -8.96
CA LYS A 119 3.60 26.75 -8.06
C LYS A 119 4.44 27.78 -8.81
N LYS A 120 5.16 27.36 -9.85
CA LYS A 120 5.97 28.27 -10.68
C LYS A 120 5.09 29.27 -11.44
N GLN A 121 3.96 28.80 -11.99
CA GLN A 121 2.97 29.68 -12.64
C GLN A 121 2.40 30.68 -11.64
N ASN A 122 1.98 30.24 -10.46
CA ASN A 122 1.47 31.13 -9.41
C ASN A 122 2.51 32.17 -9.00
N SER A 123 3.77 31.77 -8.78
CA SER A 123 4.84 32.71 -8.46
C SER A 123 5.04 33.77 -9.55
N THR A 124 4.95 33.38 -10.82
CA THR A 124 5.08 34.30 -11.95
C THR A 124 3.92 35.29 -11.99
N LEU A 125 2.69 34.82 -11.79
CA LEU A 125 1.49 35.67 -11.74
C LEU A 125 1.53 36.63 -10.54
N GLU A 126 1.95 36.16 -9.38
CA GLU A 126 2.13 37.00 -8.19
C GLU A 126 3.16 38.12 -8.42
N GLN A 127 4.26 37.82 -9.12
CA GLN A 127 5.26 38.84 -9.49
C GLN A 127 4.68 39.87 -10.46
N GLN A 128 3.90 39.43 -11.46
CA GLN A 128 3.24 40.32 -12.41
C GLN A 128 2.23 41.23 -11.72
N ILE A 129 1.40 40.68 -10.82
CA ILE A 129 0.44 41.45 -10.01
C ILE A 129 1.19 42.50 -9.20
N ARG A 130 2.24 42.12 -8.48
CA ARG A 130 3.03 43.05 -7.65
C ARG A 130 3.68 44.16 -8.50
N ALA A 131 4.15 43.84 -9.70
CA ALA A 131 4.73 44.83 -10.61
C ALA A 131 3.67 45.83 -11.12
N LEU A 132 2.49 45.34 -11.50
CA LEU A 132 1.37 46.18 -11.93
C LEU A 132 0.85 47.06 -10.79
N GLU A 133 0.73 46.52 -9.58
CA GLU A 133 0.36 47.29 -8.38
C GLU A 133 1.38 48.39 -8.08
N LYS A 134 2.69 48.09 -8.22
CA LYS A 134 3.73 49.10 -8.07
C LYS A 134 3.64 50.19 -9.13
N ALA A 135 3.47 49.84 -10.40
CA ALA A 135 3.35 50.80 -11.52
C ALA A 135 2.10 51.69 -11.39
N ARG A 136 1.00 51.13 -10.86
CA ARG A 136 -0.20 51.90 -10.52
C ARG A 136 0.08 52.89 -9.39
N ASN A 137 0.71 52.43 -8.31
CA ASN A 137 0.94 53.23 -7.11
C ASN A 137 2.02 54.32 -7.30
N THR A 138 3.00 54.12 -8.19
CA THR A 138 4.03 55.14 -8.51
C THR A 138 3.51 56.27 -9.40
N GLY A 139 2.26 56.24 -9.85
CA GLY A 139 1.70 57.25 -10.75
C GLY A 139 2.37 57.29 -12.12
N GLN A 140 3.20 56.29 -12.46
CA GLN A 140 3.90 56.22 -13.75
C GLN A 140 2.90 56.23 -14.92
N PHE A 141 1.74 55.58 -14.77
CA PHE A 141 0.66 55.65 -15.77
C PHE A 141 0.16 57.08 -16.01
N LEU A 142 0.02 57.90 -14.97
CA LEU A 142 -0.40 59.29 -15.10
C LEU A 142 0.70 60.13 -15.74
N LEU A 143 1.98 59.92 -15.39
CA LEU A 143 3.11 60.58 -16.05
C LEU A 143 3.19 60.26 -17.55
N TYR A 144 3.04 58.99 -17.94
CA TYR A 144 3.01 58.62 -19.36
C TYR A 144 1.80 59.23 -20.08
N TYR A 145 0.62 59.26 -19.46
CA TYR A 145 -0.59 59.87 -20.06
C TYR A 145 -0.47 61.40 -20.18
N TYR A 146 0.05 62.08 -19.16
CA TYR A 146 0.30 63.53 -19.19
C TYR A 146 1.37 63.90 -20.22
N VAL A 147 2.48 63.16 -20.29
CA VAL A 147 3.53 63.38 -21.30
C VAL A 147 3.01 63.09 -22.70
N PHE A 148 2.21 62.04 -22.88
CA PHE A 148 1.57 61.72 -24.17
C PHE A 148 0.57 62.80 -24.61
N CYS A 149 -0.30 63.28 -23.71
CA CYS A 149 -1.20 64.40 -23.98
C CYS A 149 -0.45 65.71 -24.28
N LEU A 150 0.64 65.99 -23.58
CA LEU A 150 1.49 67.16 -23.86
C LEU A 150 2.17 67.07 -25.23
N PHE A 151 2.50 65.86 -25.70
CA PHE A 151 3.13 65.65 -27.01
C PHE A 151 2.13 65.72 -28.18
N GLN A 152 0.86 65.34 -27.98
CA GLN A 152 -0.20 65.46 -28.98
C GLN A 152 -0.85 66.84 -29.07
N SER A 153 -0.65 67.70 -28.07
CA SER A 153 -1.26 69.05 -27.99
C SER A 153 -0.29 70.18 -28.39
N GLY A 154 0.87 69.85 -28.97
CA GLY A 154 1.78 70.84 -29.57
C GLY A 154 1.25 71.33 -30.92
N PRO A 155 1.54 72.61 -31.29
CA PRO A 155 0.91 73.31 -32.42
C PRO A 155 1.20 72.73 -33.81
#